data_AF-A0A847VFS4-F1
#
_entry.id   AF-A0A847VFS4-F1
#
_cell.length_a   1.000
_cell.length_b   1.000
_cell.length_c   1.000
_cell.angle_alpha   90.00
_cell.angle_beta   90.00
_cell.angle_gamma   90.00
#
_symmetry.space_group_name_H-M   'P 1'
#
loop_
_entity.id
_entity.type
_entity.pdbx_description
1 polymer ?
#
loop_
_entity_poly.entity_id
_entity_poly.type
_entity_poly.pdbx_seq_one_letter_code
_entity_poly.pdbx_strand_id
1 'polypeptide(L)'
;TSGGVSVGEEDHLRPAVAAEGRIENWQIAMKPGKPLAFGAVRRGEGEGEGAGAGAGEALFVGLPGNPVSSFVTFLLCVNTVLRALQGLPTALPRPLPLVAAFDWPRPDRRREFARARLNEAGEVELYGNQSSGVLTSTVWADGLVDIAAGSVVARGERVRYLPLAELVGR
;
A
#
# COMPACT_ATOMS: atom_id res chain seq x y z
N THR A 1 0.84 10.41 7.92
CA THR A 1 1.77 11.24 7.12
C THR A 1 2.18 10.52 5.85
N SER A 2 2.48 11.26 4.78
CA SER A 2 3.08 10.74 3.55
C SER A 2 4.48 11.36 3.35
N GLY A 3 5.53 10.54 3.41
CA GLY A 3 6.92 11.01 3.43
C GLY A 3 7.49 11.19 4.84
N GLY A 4 8.82 11.30 4.92
CA GLY A 4 9.55 11.42 6.19
C GLY A 4 9.53 10.14 7.04
N VAL A 5 9.64 8.97 6.40
CA VAL A 5 9.58 7.64 7.05
C VAL A 5 10.72 6.74 6.56
N SER A 6 11.81 7.38 6.13
CA SER A 6 12.96 6.72 5.52
C SER A 6 14.11 6.72 6.50
N VAL A 7 14.94 5.68 6.46
CA VAL A 7 16.10 5.47 7.35
C VAL A 7 17.29 6.44 7.11
N GLY A 8 17.04 7.66 6.68
CA GLY A 8 18.07 8.69 6.50
C GLY A 8 18.42 9.38 7.83
N GLU A 9 19.61 9.99 7.91
CA GLU A 9 20.10 10.66 9.12
C GLU A 9 19.23 11.86 9.57
N GLU A 10 18.33 12.34 8.72
CA GLU A 10 17.40 13.46 8.94
C GLU A 10 15.98 13.00 9.35
N ASP A 11 15.78 11.75 9.78
CA ASP A 11 14.44 11.21 10.08
C ASP A 11 13.91 11.66 11.47
N HIS A 12 13.64 12.96 11.60
CA HIS A 12 13.09 13.60 12.81
C HIS A 12 11.70 13.11 13.21
N LEU A 13 11.00 12.46 12.28
CA LEU A 13 9.65 11.94 12.48
C LEU A 13 9.60 10.89 13.58
N ARG A 14 10.57 9.96 13.58
CA ARG A 14 10.58 8.87 14.56
C ARG A 14 10.81 9.37 16.00
N PRO A 15 11.83 10.20 16.29
CA PRO A 15 11.98 10.80 17.62
C PRO A 15 10.73 11.56 18.07
N ALA A 16 10.11 12.35 17.19
CA ALA A 16 8.92 13.12 17.53
C ALA A 16 7.74 12.22 17.91
N VAL A 17 7.44 11.20 17.11
CA VAL A 17 6.32 10.27 17.40
C VAL A 17 6.63 9.40 18.63
N ALA A 18 7.88 9.01 18.83
CA ALA A 18 8.29 8.25 20.01
C ALA A 18 8.21 9.06 21.32
N ALA A 19 8.39 10.38 21.27
CA ALA A 19 8.18 11.25 22.43
C ALA A 19 6.70 11.30 22.85
N GLU A 20 5.80 11.36 21.85
CA GLU A 20 4.36 11.49 22.06
C GLU A 20 3.61 10.15 22.16
N GLY A 21 4.30 9.03 21.98
CA GLY A 21 3.69 7.70 22.03
C GLY A 21 4.63 6.58 21.62
N ARG A 22 4.20 5.74 20.67
CA ARG A 22 4.96 4.59 20.19
C ARG A 22 4.99 4.55 18.66
N ILE A 23 6.09 4.06 18.12
CA ILE A 23 6.27 3.90 16.67
C ILE A 23 7.17 2.71 16.38
N GLU A 24 6.74 1.90 15.42
CA GLU A 24 7.51 0.82 14.84
C GLU A 24 7.75 1.10 13.36
N ASN A 25 8.95 0.77 12.90
CA ASN A 25 9.31 0.88 11.48
C ASN A 25 9.36 -0.52 10.88
N TRP A 26 8.44 -0.79 9.96
CA TRP A 26 8.35 -2.05 9.26
C TRP A 26 8.99 -1.95 7.89
N GLN A 27 9.72 -3.00 7.49
CA GLN A 27 10.16 -3.20 6.12
C GLN A 27 9.26 -4.25 5.49
N ILE A 28 8.18 -3.81 4.85
CA ILE A 28 7.23 -4.70 4.21
C ILE A 28 7.93 -5.36 3.02
N ALA A 29 7.79 -6.68 2.92
CA ALA A 29 8.30 -7.48 1.81
C ALA A 29 7.46 -7.29 0.53
N MET A 30 7.21 -6.03 0.15
CA MET A 30 6.45 -5.62 -1.02
C MET A 30 7.20 -4.57 -1.87
N LYS A 31 6.77 -4.43 -3.11
CA LYS A 31 7.25 -3.40 -4.04
C LYS A 31 6.11 -2.92 -4.94
N PRO A 32 5.91 -1.61 -5.11
CA PRO A 32 6.52 -0.52 -4.33
C PRO A 32 6.02 -0.53 -2.87
N GLY A 33 6.61 0.27 -1.96
CA GLY A 33 6.13 0.35 -0.56
C GLY A 33 6.96 -0.38 0.51
N LYS A 34 8.29 -0.37 0.41
CA LYS A 34 9.16 -1.05 1.38
C LYS A 34 9.03 -0.51 2.83
N PRO A 35 9.21 0.79 3.12
CA PRO A 35 9.08 1.29 4.50
C PRO A 35 7.63 1.62 4.86
N LEU A 36 7.18 1.22 6.05
CA LEU A 36 5.94 1.69 6.67
C LEU A 36 6.22 1.94 8.14
N ALA A 37 5.89 3.14 8.64
CA ALA A 37 5.82 3.37 10.08
C ALA A 37 4.40 3.17 10.57
N PHE A 38 4.25 2.48 11.68
CA PHE A 38 2.97 2.27 12.35
C PHE A 38 3.12 2.47 13.85
N GLY A 39 2.15 3.13 14.47
CA GLY A 39 2.25 3.51 15.86
C GLY A 39 0.98 4.17 16.37
N ALA A 40 1.10 4.83 17.52
CA ALA A 40 0.06 5.66 18.07
C ALA A 40 0.66 6.78 18.93
N VAL A 41 -0.02 7.92 18.97
CA VAL A 41 0.30 9.07 19.83
C VAL A 41 -0.82 9.31 20.81
N ARG A 42 -0.51 9.89 21.97
CA ARG A 42 -1.52 10.28 22.97
C ARG A 42 -2.41 11.39 22.42
N ARG A 43 -3.71 11.33 22.70
CA ARG A 43 -4.64 12.45 22.46
C ARG A 43 -4.54 13.44 23.62
N GLY A 44 -4.70 14.74 23.34
CA GLY A 44 -4.64 15.79 24.36
C GLY A 44 -5.80 15.71 25.36
N GLU A 45 -5.60 16.25 26.56
CA GLU A 45 -6.65 16.38 27.58
C GLU A 45 -7.76 17.31 27.06
N GLY A 46 -8.97 16.78 26.85
CA GLY A 46 -10.15 17.55 26.40
C GLY A 46 -10.90 17.01 25.18
N GLU A 47 -10.37 16.02 24.45
CA GLU A 47 -10.99 15.48 23.23
C GLU A 47 -12.01 14.33 23.49
N GLY A 48 -12.56 14.23 24.70
CA GLY A 48 -13.15 13.00 25.22
C GLY A 48 -14.56 13.08 25.79
N GLU A 49 -15.51 13.75 25.15
CA GLU A 49 -16.94 13.49 25.40
C GLU A 49 -17.47 12.52 24.33
N GLY A 50 -17.50 11.22 24.64
CA GLY A 50 -18.17 10.19 23.83
C GLY A 50 -17.29 9.11 23.19
N ALA A 51 -15.98 9.08 23.43
CA ALA A 51 -15.11 8.05 22.86
C ALA A 51 -15.18 6.72 23.65
N GLY A 52 -15.69 5.66 23.01
CA GLY A 52 -15.65 4.29 23.51
C GLY A 52 -14.21 3.79 23.78
N ALA A 53 -14.09 2.65 24.47
CA ALA A 53 -12.85 2.04 24.94
C ALA A 53 -11.68 2.16 23.92
N GLY A 54 -10.76 3.09 24.16
CA GLY A 54 -9.73 3.55 23.21
C GLY A 54 -9.45 5.06 23.24
N ALA A 55 -10.18 5.83 24.06
CA ALA A 55 -10.23 7.30 24.10
C ALA A 55 -8.90 8.08 24.28
N GLY A 56 -7.77 7.43 24.53
CA GLY A 56 -6.50 8.10 24.86
C GLY A 56 -5.48 8.22 23.72
N GLU A 57 -5.69 7.57 22.56
CA GLU A 57 -4.65 7.49 21.52
C GLU A 57 -5.19 7.68 20.10
N ALA A 58 -4.36 8.27 19.24
CA ALA A 58 -4.58 8.37 17.80
C ALA A 58 -3.56 7.50 17.07
N LEU A 59 -4.02 6.64 16.14
CA LEU A 59 -3.12 5.82 15.33
C LEU A 59 -2.27 6.72 14.42
N PHE A 60 -0.98 6.40 14.38
CA PHE A 60 -0.02 7.02 13.50
C PHE A 60 0.37 6.05 12.39
N VAL A 61 0.25 6.50 11.15
CA VAL A 61 0.78 5.78 9.99
C VAL A 61 1.68 6.70 9.18
N GLY A 62 2.93 6.29 9.01
CA GLY A 62 3.89 6.93 8.12
C GLY A 62 4.03 6.16 6.82
N LEU A 63 3.53 6.73 5.73
CA LEU A 63 3.71 6.19 4.38
C LEU A 63 5.06 6.59 3.76
N PRO A 64 5.60 5.78 2.82
CA PRO A 64 6.77 6.15 2.02
C PRO A 64 6.66 7.54 1.40
N GLY A 65 7.79 8.21 1.10
CA GLY A 65 7.79 9.50 0.39
C GLY A 65 7.63 9.40 -1.13
N ASN A 66 7.94 8.24 -1.72
CA ASN A 66 7.75 8.02 -3.15
C ASN A 66 6.24 7.90 -3.46
N PRO A 67 5.68 8.68 -4.40
CA PRO A 67 4.23 8.82 -4.59
C PRO A 67 3.52 7.50 -4.88
N VAL A 68 4.08 6.67 -5.77
CA VAL A 68 3.48 5.36 -6.08
C VAL A 68 3.60 4.41 -4.89
N SER A 69 4.71 4.48 -4.15
CA SER A 69 4.88 3.70 -2.92
C SER A 69 3.84 4.11 -1.86
N SER A 70 3.63 5.41 -1.63
CA SER A 70 2.60 5.91 -0.71
C SER A 70 1.21 5.43 -1.13
N PHE A 71 0.88 5.57 -2.42
CA PHE A 71 -0.40 5.17 -2.99
C PHE A 71 -0.68 3.67 -2.79
N VAL A 72 0.23 2.81 -3.25
CA VAL A 72 0.04 1.35 -3.14
C VAL A 72 0.02 0.88 -1.68
N THR A 73 0.87 1.47 -0.82
CA THR A 73 0.88 1.16 0.62
C THR A 73 -0.40 1.63 1.31
N PHE A 74 -0.96 2.77 0.90
CA PHE A 74 -2.24 3.25 1.40
C PHE A 74 -3.36 2.25 1.08
N LEU A 75 -3.47 1.84 -0.18
CA LEU A 75 -4.52 0.91 -0.63
C LEU A 75 -4.45 -0.45 0.07
N LEU A 76 -3.25 -0.99 0.27
CA LEU A 76 -3.08 -2.36 0.77
C LEU A 76 -2.97 -2.45 2.30
N CYS A 77 -2.49 -1.39 2.96
CA CYS A 77 -2.25 -1.39 4.40
C CYS A 77 -3.14 -0.39 5.14
N VAL A 78 -3.14 0.87 4.73
CA VAL A 78 -3.87 1.92 5.48
C VAL A 78 -5.37 1.77 5.36
N ASN A 79 -5.87 1.44 4.16
CA ASN A 79 -7.29 1.18 3.97
C ASN A 79 -7.78 0.04 4.89
N THR A 80 -6.99 -1.03 5.05
CA THR A 80 -7.28 -2.13 5.97
C THR A 80 -7.43 -1.64 7.42
N VAL A 81 -6.55 -0.74 7.87
CA VAL A 81 -6.63 -0.14 9.21
C VAL A 81 -7.89 0.72 9.35
N LEU A 82 -8.19 1.57 8.37
CA LEU A 82 -9.38 2.42 8.39
C LEU A 82 -10.67 1.60 8.43
N ARG A 83 -10.74 0.52 7.65
CA ARG A 83 -11.86 -0.43 7.67
C ARG A 83 -12.03 -1.09 9.04
N ALA A 84 -10.92 -1.52 9.66
CA ALA A 84 -10.95 -2.09 11.00
C ALA A 84 -11.51 -1.10 12.03
N LEU A 85 -11.08 0.16 11.97
CA LEU A 85 -11.58 1.22 12.85
C LEU A 85 -13.07 1.53 12.63
N GLN A 86 -13.59 1.29 11.42
CA GLN A 86 -15.01 1.43 11.08
C GLN A 86 -15.84 0.18 11.38
N GLY A 87 -15.23 -0.90 11.88
CA GLY A 87 -15.91 -2.18 12.11
C GLY A 87 -16.26 -2.93 10.81
N LEU A 88 -15.62 -2.59 9.70
CA LEU A 88 -15.82 -3.23 8.39
C LEU A 88 -14.90 -4.45 8.19
N PRO A 89 -15.23 -5.37 7.26
CA PRO A 89 -14.33 -6.46 6.89
C PRO A 89 -12.98 -5.95 6.42
N THR A 90 -11.90 -6.56 6.92
CA THR A 90 -10.50 -6.14 6.67
C THR A 90 -9.78 -7.00 5.63
N ALA A 91 -10.42 -8.04 5.11
CA ALA A 91 -9.84 -8.85 4.05
C ALA A 91 -9.68 -8.02 2.77
N LEU A 92 -8.51 -8.15 2.12
CA LEU A 92 -8.34 -7.60 0.78
C LEU A 92 -9.34 -8.23 -0.20
N PRO A 93 -9.77 -7.49 -1.23
CA PRO A 93 -10.63 -8.02 -2.28
C PRO A 93 -10.03 -9.28 -2.91
N ARG A 94 -10.90 -10.20 -3.32
CA ARG A 94 -10.47 -11.40 -4.05
C ARG A 94 -9.91 -10.97 -5.41
N PRO A 95 -8.66 -11.33 -5.75
CA PRO A 95 -8.12 -11.02 -7.07
C PRO A 95 -8.86 -11.75 -8.19
N LEU A 96 -8.97 -11.08 -9.33
CA LEU A 96 -9.50 -11.64 -10.57
C LEU A 96 -8.38 -12.38 -11.31
N PRO A 97 -8.56 -13.66 -11.68
CA PRO A 97 -7.58 -14.41 -12.45
C PRO A 97 -7.70 -14.09 -13.95
N LEU A 98 -6.83 -13.22 -14.45
CA LEU A 98 -6.87 -12.69 -15.83
C LEU A 98 -5.60 -13.05 -16.62
N VAL A 99 -5.65 -12.98 -17.95
CA VAL A 99 -4.52 -13.32 -18.84
C VAL A 99 -3.53 -12.16 -18.91
N ALA A 100 -2.23 -12.44 -18.82
CA ALA A 100 -1.17 -11.44 -18.96
C ALA A 100 -0.85 -11.16 -20.45
N ALA A 101 -0.90 -9.89 -20.85
CA ALA A 101 -0.39 -9.40 -22.14
C ALA A 101 1.10 -8.98 -22.08
N PHE A 102 1.79 -9.30 -20.97
CA PHE A 102 3.16 -8.87 -20.67
C PHE A 102 4.02 -10.05 -20.23
N ASP A 103 5.34 -9.84 -20.24
CA ASP A 103 6.32 -10.71 -19.62
C ASP A 103 6.89 -10.06 -18.35
N TRP A 104 7.09 -10.85 -17.30
CA TRP A 104 7.74 -10.48 -16.05
C TRP A 104 8.88 -11.47 -15.74
N PRO A 105 10.02 -11.36 -16.45
CA PRO A 105 11.04 -12.41 -16.44
C PRO A 105 11.99 -12.34 -15.22
N ARG A 106 11.95 -11.25 -14.45
CA ARG A 106 12.87 -11.01 -13.33
C ARG A 106 12.14 -11.17 -12.00
N PRO A 107 12.32 -12.29 -11.29
CA PRO A 107 11.72 -12.46 -9.98
C PRO A 107 12.34 -11.50 -8.98
N ASP A 108 11.54 -10.96 -8.06
CA ASP A 108 12.00 -10.21 -6.90
C ASP A 108 11.71 -11.03 -5.63
N ARG A 109 12.58 -10.91 -4.61
CA ARG A 109 12.35 -11.55 -3.30
C ARG A 109 11.13 -11.00 -2.55
N ARG A 110 10.60 -9.86 -3.00
CA ARG A 110 9.41 -9.22 -2.48
C ARG A 110 8.22 -9.53 -3.38
N ARG A 111 7.04 -9.45 -2.80
CA ARG A 111 5.79 -9.44 -3.55
C ARG A 111 5.68 -8.13 -4.35
N GLU A 112 5.38 -8.20 -5.63
CA GLU A 112 5.33 -7.03 -6.51
C GLU A 112 3.88 -6.69 -6.86
N PHE A 113 3.53 -5.40 -6.75
CA PHE A 113 2.24 -4.85 -7.10
C PHE A 113 2.41 -3.90 -8.29
N ALA A 114 2.36 -4.48 -9.49
CA ALA A 114 2.60 -3.74 -10.74
C ALA A 114 1.34 -3.02 -11.19
N ARG A 115 1.46 -1.76 -11.62
CA ARG A 115 0.32 -0.97 -12.11
C ARG A 115 -0.09 -1.47 -13.49
N ALA A 116 -1.37 -1.72 -13.64
CA ALA A 116 -1.92 -2.37 -14.80
C ALA A 116 -3.33 -1.87 -15.13
N ARG A 117 -3.74 -2.08 -16.37
CA ARG A 117 -5.13 -1.96 -16.81
C ARG A 117 -5.49 -3.10 -17.74
N LEU A 118 -6.74 -3.17 -18.15
CA LEU A 118 -7.18 -4.13 -19.15
C LEU A 118 -7.08 -3.49 -20.54
N ASN A 119 -6.56 -4.24 -21.51
CA ASN A 119 -6.60 -3.86 -22.92
C ASN A 119 -7.99 -4.16 -23.52
N GLU A 120 -8.20 -3.83 -24.79
CA GLU A 120 -9.48 -4.08 -25.49
C GLU A 120 -9.87 -5.56 -25.56
N ALA A 121 -8.89 -6.47 -25.48
CA ALA A 121 -9.11 -7.92 -25.45
C ALA A 121 -9.44 -8.45 -24.03
N GLY A 122 -9.45 -7.58 -23.01
CA GLY A 122 -9.68 -7.96 -21.61
C GLY A 122 -8.46 -8.60 -20.93
N GLU A 123 -7.28 -8.48 -21.53
CA GLU A 123 -6.01 -8.97 -20.97
C GLU A 123 -5.33 -7.86 -20.16
N VAL A 124 -4.51 -8.27 -19.20
CA VAL A 124 -3.79 -7.36 -18.32
C VAL A 124 -2.56 -6.81 -19.05
N GLU A 125 -2.49 -5.48 -19.20
CA GLU A 125 -1.30 -4.79 -19.67
C GLU A 125 -0.67 -3.95 -18.56
N LEU A 126 0.66 -3.89 -18.54
CA LEU A 126 1.40 -3.12 -17.54
C LEU A 126 1.72 -1.72 -18.04
N TYR A 127 1.76 -0.78 -17.12
CA TYR A 127 2.39 0.51 -17.41
C TYR A 127 3.89 0.30 -17.68
N GLY A 128 4.41 0.82 -18.78
CA GLY A 128 5.79 0.52 -19.22
C GLY A 128 6.87 0.90 -18.19
N ASN A 129 6.65 1.96 -17.40
CA ASN A 129 7.59 2.38 -16.36
C ASN A 129 7.07 2.08 -14.94
N GLN A 130 7.51 0.96 -14.36
CA GLN A 130 7.10 0.52 -13.02
C GLN A 130 7.85 1.21 -11.86
N SER A 131 8.59 2.30 -12.10
CA SER A 131 9.29 3.06 -11.05
C SER A 131 8.32 3.65 -10.01
N SER A 132 8.75 3.73 -8.74
CA SER A 132 7.93 4.26 -7.65
C SER A 132 7.79 5.79 -7.63
N GLY A 133 8.60 6.49 -8.42
CA GLY A 133 8.52 7.95 -8.59
C GLY A 133 7.55 8.41 -9.67
N VAL A 134 7.04 7.49 -10.51
CA VAL A 134 6.25 7.82 -11.70
C VAL A 134 4.77 7.85 -11.36
N LEU A 135 4.33 8.97 -10.78
CA LEU A 135 2.94 9.13 -10.32
C LEU A 135 1.91 8.97 -11.45
N THR A 136 2.24 9.34 -12.70
CA THR A 136 1.37 9.16 -13.87
C THR A 136 0.93 7.71 -14.08
N SER A 137 1.73 6.73 -13.62
CA SER A 137 1.36 5.31 -13.67
C SER A 137 0.16 4.95 -12.79
N THR A 138 -0.15 5.75 -11.75
CA THR A 138 -1.32 5.55 -10.89
C THR A 138 -2.61 6.08 -11.50
N VAL A 139 -2.52 7.12 -12.33
CA VAL A 139 -3.66 7.68 -13.07
C VAL A 139 -4.02 6.80 -14.26
N TRP A 140 -3.01 6.22 -14.91
CA TRP A 140 -3.21 5.33 -16.05
C TRP A 140 -3.78 3.96 -15.68
N ALA A 141 -3.53 3.49 -14.46
CA ALA A 141 -3.86 2.13 -14.05
C ALA A 141 -5.29 2.02 -13.53
N ASP A 142 -5.96 0.94 -13.90
CA ASP A 142 -7.27 0.55 -13.36
C ASP A 142 -7.15 -0.53 -12.28
N GLY A 143 -5.94 -1.08 -12.09
CA GLY A 143 -5.67 -2.12 -11.11
C GLY A 143 -4.19 -2.36 -10.83
N LEU A 144 -3.94 -3.30 -9.94
CA LEU A 144 -2.62 -3.82 -9.60
C LEU A 144 -2.53 -5.30 -9.95
N VAL A 145 -1.42 -5.72 -10.54
CA VAL A 145 -1.08 -7.15 -10.62
C VAL A 145 -0.31 -7.54 -9.37
N ASP A 146 -0.85 -8.52 -8.68
CA ASP A 146 -0.26 -9.16 -7.51
C ASP A 146 0.65 -10.32 -7.95
N ILE A 147 1.95 -10.05 -8.03
CA ILE A 147 2.99 -11.00 -8.40
C ILE A 147 3.66 -11.50 -7.12
N ALA A 148 3.59 -12.82 -6.89
CA ALA A 148 4.19 -13.42 -5.70
C ALA A 148 5.73 -13.29 -5.72
N ALA A 149 6.32 -13.24 -4.52
CA ALA A 149 7.77 -13.22 -4.37
C ALA A 149 8.41 -14.44 -5.06
N GLY A 150 9.51 -14.23 -5.76
CA GLY A 150 10.23 -15.27 -6.49
C GLY A 150 9.55 -15.74 -7.78
N SER A 151 8.42 -15.14 -8.17
CA SER A 151 7.68 -15.56 -9.37
C SER A 151 8.11 -14.80 -10.62
N VAL A 152 8.03 -15.50 -11.74
CA VAL A 152 8.04 -14.92 -13.09
C VAL A 152 6.65 -15.06 -13.69
N VAL A 153 6.35 -14.25 -14.71
CA VAL A 153 5.12 -14.35 -15.49
C VAL A 153 5.48 -14.33 -16.96
N ALA A 154 4.96 -15.27 -17.73
CA ALA A 154 5.02 -15.22 -19.19
C ALA A 154 3.70 -14.69 -19.77
N ARG A 155 3.78 -14.02 -20.92
CA ARG A 155 2.58 -13.63 -21.67
C ARG A 155 1.69 -14.87 -21.92
N GLY A 156 0.39 -14.71 -21.72
CA GLY A 156 -0.62 -15.77 -21.82
C GLY A 156 -0.92 -16.49 -20.51
N GLU A 157 -0.08 -16.32 -19.47
CA GLU A 157 -0.34 -16.91 -18.16
C GLU A 157 -1.44 -16.17 -17.39
N ARG A 158 -2.05 -16.86 -16.42
CA ARG A 158 -3.03 -16.25 -15.53
C ARG A 158 -2.33 -15.53 -14.38
N VAL A 159 -2.66 -14.26 -14.21
CA VAL A 159 -2.18 -13.41 -13.13
C VAL A 159 -3.31 -12.99 -12.20
N ARG A 160 -2.94 -12.60 -10.99
CA ARG A 160 -3.86 -12.11 -9.95
C ARG A 160 -4.02 -10.59 -10.14
N TYR A 161 -5.16 -10.16 -10.67
CA TYR A 161 -5.47 -8.76 -10.89
C TYR A 161 -6.37 -8.22 -9.77
N LEU A 162 -5.98 -7.09 -9.19
CA LEU A 162 -6.71 -6.37 -8.15
C LEU A 162 -7.23 -5.05 -8.73
N PRO A 163 -8.53 -4.94 -9.06
CA PRO A 163 -9.11 -3.68 -9.53
C PRO A 163 -8.94 -2.58 -8.47
N LEU A 164 -8.54 -1.38 -8.87
CA LEU A 164 -8.41 -0.23 -7.96
C LEU A 164 -9.77 0.13 -7.34
N ALA A 165 -10.86 0.00 -8.08
CA ALA A 165 -12.20 0.27 -7.58
C ALA A 165 -12.53 -0.58 -6.34
N GLU A 166 -12.13 -1.86 -6.33
CA GLU A 166 -12.35 -2.76 -5.20
C GLU A 166 -11.38 -2.47 -4.04
N LEU A 167 -10.21 -1.87 -4.30
CA LEU A 167 -9.25 -1.46 -3.27
C LEU A 167 -9.61 -0.12 -2.60
N VAL A 168 -10.35 0.75 -3.28
CA VAL A 168 -10.71 2.09 -2.78
C VAL A 168 -12.06 2.09 -2.07
N GLY A 169 -12.99 1.18 -2.38
CA GLY A 169 -14.30 1.19 -1.71
C GLY A 169 -15.18 -0.04 -1.92
N ARG A 170 -15.60 -0.60 -0.77
CA ARG A 170 -16.98 -0.99 -0.44
C ARG A 170 -17.20 -0.89 1.07
#